data_AF-A0AAE0K8S8-F1
#
_entry.id   AF-A0AAE0K8S8-F1
#
_cell.length_a   1.000
_cell.length_b   1.000
_cell.length_c   1.000
_cell.angle_alpha   90.00
_cell.angle_beta   90.00
_cell.angle_gamma   90.00
#
_symmetry.space_group_name_H-M   'P 1'
#
loop_
_entity.id
_entity.type
_entity.pdbx_description
1 polymer ?
#
loop_
_entity_poly.entity_id
_entity_poly.type
_entity_poly.pdbx_seq_one_letter_code
_entity_poly.pdbx_strand_id
1 'polypeptide(L)'
;MSDSTSVTDNSSVTAGPDVVQIVPDGNVLLDVTFETSRAVLRAARRASKSRPGLQVVPPTFKPKVRLRYRVRLEVLKQNSKYFNNLLGDLRFSEGKSIADAFARLALRHVNPSEAEAKDLPVVQIHEDDEATKTAGQEAAFEDLLRILHAKDVTTKPVTMQYLATLAILADRFDCALPVSKYLIHSLKYRWPATQTRLSRDDGPALTRAAEEALRQKILVSWLLDQPLKMPAATRELIMYGSRKWSALHDDEEAADGAMWWDLPDGLELSTPVHREHHRIRSAPFPPAVLVSCAAV
;
A
#
# COMPACT_ATOMS: atom_id res chain seq x y z
N MET A 1 -38.18 -21.03 44.62
CA MET A 1 -37.13 -21.17 43.60
C MET A 1 -37.58 -20.39 42.40
N SER A 2 -37.14 -19.14 42.35
CA SER A 2 -37.48 -18.17 41.32
C SER A 2 -36.46 -18.33 40.21
N ASP A 3 -36.88 -18.44 38.96
CA ASP A 3 -35.98 -18.18 37.84
C ASP A 3 -36.71 -17.36 36.78
N SER A 4 -36.26 -16.11 36.68
CA SER A 4 -36.76 -15.06 35.82
C SER A 4 -35.95 -15.10 34.53
N THR A 5 -36.56 -15.52 33.42
CA THR A 5 -35.95 -15.37 32.09
C THR A 5 -36.11 -13.93 31.64
N SER A 6 -35.02 -13.17 31.82
CA SER A 6 -34.91 -11.79 31.34
C SER A 6 -34.63 -11.77 29.85
N VAL A 7 -35.46 -10.97 29.18
CA VAL A 7 -35.28 -10.45 27.83
C VAL A 7 -33.98 -9.63 27.79
N THR A 8 -33.09 -9.90 26.83
CA THR A 8 -32.03 -8.95 26.46
C THR A 8 -32.18 -8.55 25.01
N ASP A 9 -32.78 -7.36 24.90
CA ASP A 9 -32.77 -6.37 23.84
C ASP A 9 -31.43 -6.37 23.06
N ASN A 10 -31.48 -6.68 21.76
CA ASN A 10 -30.33 -6.51 20.88
C ASN A 10 -30.46 -5.14 20.19
N SER A 11 -30.15 -4.09 20.93
CA SER A 11 -30.08 -2.73 20.42
C SER A 11 -28.96 -2.64 19.38
N SER A 12 -29.34 -2.49 18.12
CA SER A 12 -28.44 -2.16 17.01
C SER A 12 -27.88 -0.75 17.20
N VAL A 13 -26.81 -0.63 17.98
CA VAL A 13 -25.98 0.57 18.02
C VAL A 13 -25.19 0.61 16.72
N THR A 14 -25.36 1.68 15.95
CA THR A 14 -24.59 2.06 14.76
C THR A 14 -23.11 1.70 14.93
N ALA A 15 -22.70 0.57 14.37
CA ALA A 15 -21.32 0.11 14.43
C ALA A 15 -20.46 1.06 13.60
N GLY A 16 -19.68 1.91 14.29
CA GLY A 16 -18.62 2.68 13.64
C GLY A 16 -17.62 1.75 12.94
N PRO A 17 -16.77 2.28 12.03
CA PRO A 17 -15.75 1.48 11.38
C PRO A 17 -14.85 0.80 12.42
N ASP A 18 -14.51 -0.46 12.15
CA ASP A 18 -13.73 -1.30 13.04
C ASP A 18 -12.35 -0.67 13.32
N VAL A 19 -11.94 -0.69 14.59
CA VAL A 19 -10.69 -0.06 15.04
C VAL A 19 -9.61 -1.13 15.10
N VAL A 20 -8.72 -1.10 14.10
CA VAL A 20 -7.54 -1.95 14.02
C VAL A 20 -6.47 -1.42 14.99
N GLN A 21 -6.11 -2.24 15.96
CA GLN A 21 -5.11 -1.90 16.98
C GLN A 21 -3.70 -2.17 16.45
N ILE A 22 -3.04 -1.15 15.88
CA ILE A 22 -1.61 -1.27 15.55
C ILE A 22 -0.80 -1.21 16.84
N VAL A 23 -1.07 -0.25 17.72
CA VAL A 23 -0.48 -0.14 19.07
C VAL A 23 -1.58 0.13 20.10
N PRO A 24 -1.60 -0.58 21.25
CA PRO A 24 -2.66 -0.41 22.25
C PRO A 24 -2.62 0.96 22.92
N ASP A 25 -1.44 1.56 23.04
CA ASP A 25 -1.18 2.88 23.63
C ASP A 25 -1.03 3.99 22.58
N GLY A 26 -1.65 3.80 21.41
CA GLY A 26 -1.71 4.83 20.39
C GLY A 26 -2.58 6.01 20.82
N ASN A 27 -2.20 7.21 20.41
CA ASN A 27 -2.82 8.47 20.80
C ASN A 27 -3.54 9.18 19.62
N VAL A 28 -3.55 8.58 18.43
CA VAL A 28 -4.25 9.09 17.25
C VAL A 28 -4.91 7.93 16.50
N LEU A 29 -6.04 8.19 15.85
CA LEU A 29 -6.66 7.29 14.89
C LEU A 29 -6.45 7.79 13.47
N LEU A 30 -5.93 6.92 12.59
CA LEU A 30 -5.96 7.16 11.14
C LEU A 30 -7.21 6.50 10.58
N ASP A 31 -8.13 7.29 10.05
CA ASP A 31 -9.36 6.84 9.41
C ASP A 31 -9.13 6.82 7.90
N VAL A 32 -8.86 5.62 7.39
CA VAL A 32 -8.37 5.41 6.03
C VAL A 32 -9.48 4.83 5.19
N THR A 33 -9.75 5.49 4.07
CA THR A 33 -10.70 5.06 3.06
C THR A 33 -9.92 4.53 1.86
N PHE A 34 -10.06 3.25 1.59
CA PHE A 34 -9.53 2.57 0.42
C PHE A 34 -10.59 2.48 -0.68
N GLU A 35 -10.27 2.94 -1.87
CA GLU A 35 -11.12 2.83 -3.05
C GLU A 35 -10.46 1.93 -4.10
N THR A 36 -11.20 0.94 -4.58
CA THR A 36 -10.72 0.00 -5.60
C THR A 36 -11.57 0.13 -6.85
N SER A 37 -10.91 0.40 -7.96
CA SER A 37 -11.52 0.55 -9.28
C SER A 37 -12.31 -0.70 -9.70
N ARG A 38 -13.35 -0.49 -10.52
CA ARG A 38 -14.18 -1.60 -11.04
C ARG A 38 -13.37 -2.58 -11.90
N ALA A 39 -12.37 -2.09 -12.62
CA ALA A 39 -11.49 -2.91 -13.47
C ALA A 39 -10.70 -3.91 -12.61
N VAL A 40 -10.06 -3.43 -11.54
CA VAL A 40 -9.28 -4.24 -10.61
C VAL A 40 -10.16 -5.23 -9.86
N LEU A 41 -11.34 -4.82 -9.39
CA LEU A 41 -12.29 -5.75 -8.76
C LEU A 41 -12.71 -6.89 -9.70
N ARG A 42 -12.96 -6.58 -10.98
CA ARG A 42 -13.31 -7.60 -11.98
C ARG A 42 -12.12 -8.55 -12.22
N ALA A 43 -10.90 -8.04 -12.30
CA ALA A 43 -9.69 -8.84 -12.45
C ALA A 43 -9.47 -9.75 -11.23
N ALA A 44 -9.55 -9.21 -10.01
CA ALA A 44 -9.39 -9.96 -8.77
C ALA A 44 -10.46 -11.06 -8.60
N ARG A 45 -11.73 -10.78 -8.97
CA ARG A 45 -12.80 -11.78 -9.00
C ARG A 45 -12.56 -12.88 -10.02
N ARG A 46 -11.95 -12.58 -11.17
CA ARG A 46 -11.58 -13.59 -12.17
C ARG A 46 -10.44 -14.46 -11.66
N ALA A 47 -9.42 -13.86 -11.03
CA ALA A 47 -8.26 -14.57 -10.48
C ALA A 47 -8.62 -15.47 -9.27
N SER A 48 -9.62 -15.10 -8.49
CA SER A 48 -10.08 -15.85 -7.31
C SER A 48 -11.10 -16.96 -7.62
N LYS A 49 -11.53 -17.12 -8.88
CA LYS A 49 -12.38 -18.26 -9.26
C LYS A 49 -11.62 -19.55 -9.03
N SER A 50 -12.14 -20.36 -8.11
CA SER A 50 -11.61 -21.68 -7.77
C SER A 50 -11.47 -22.56 -9.01
N ARG A 51 -10.37 -23.34 -9.06
CA ARG A 51 -10.20 -24.45 -10.01
C ARG A 51 -11.18 -25.57 -9.63
N PRO A 52 -11.78 -26.28 -10.59
CA PRO A 52 -12.71 -27.38 -10.29
C PRO A 52 -12.07 -28.37 -9.31
N GLY A 53 -12.66 -28.55 -8.12
CA GLY A 53 -12.22 -29.50 -7.10
C GLY A 53 -11.67 -28.91 -5.79
N LEU A 54 -11.41 -27.59 -5.69
CA LEU A 54 -11.02 -26.95 -4.42
C LEU A 54 -12.11 -25.96 -3.95
N GLN A 55 -12.93 -26.35 -2.97
CA GLN A 55 -13.85 -25.40 -2.33
C GLN A 55 -13.09 -24.47 -1.38
N VAL A 56 -12.48 -23.43 -1.93
CA VAL A 56 -12.00 -22.29 -1.15
C VAL A 56 -13.02 -21.17 -1.35
N VAL A 57 -13.59 -20.67 -0.25
CA VAL A 57 -14.47 -19.48 -0.30
C VAL A 57 -13.64 -18.34 -0.89
N PRO A 58 -14.02 -17.80 -2.07
CA PRO A 58 -13.23 -16.77 -2.71
C PRO A 58 -13.24 -15.50 -1.87
N PRO A 59 -12.10 -14.78 -1.75
CA PRO A 59 -12.03 -13.53 -1.02
C PRO A 59 -13.03 -12.50 -1.58
N THR A 60 -13.81 -11.89 -0.69
CA THR A 60 -14.81 -10.87 -1.05
C THR A 60 -14.17 -9.50 -1.08
N PHE A 61 -13.93 -8.96 -2.29
CA PHE A 61 -13.42 -7.61 -2.46
C PHE A 61 -14.56 -6.59 -2.57
N LYS A 62 -14.50 -5.56 -1.73
CA LYS A 62 -15.43 -4.43 -1.71
C LYS A 62 -14.82 -3.24 -2.48
N PRO A 63 -15.63 -2.42 -3.17
CA PRO A 63 -15.13 -1.24 -3.89
C PRO A 63 -14.65 -0.12 -2.98
N LYS A 64 -15.18 -0.06 -1.76
CA LYS A 64 -14.80 0.92 -0.75
C LYS A 64 -14.68 0.22 0.59
N VAL A 65 -13.52 0.35 1.21
CA VAL A 65 -13.21 -0.19 2.54
C VAL A 65 -12.77 0.96 3.42
N ARG A 66 -13.33 1.08 4.63
CA ARG A 66 -12.96 2.13 5.59
C ARG A 66 -12.55 1.49 6.90
N LEU A 67 -11.34 1.79 7.36
CA LEU A 67 -10.74 1.22 8.56
C LEU A 67 -10.12 2.32 9.41
N ARG A 68 -10.15 2.14 10.74
CA ARG A 68 -9.49 3.04 11.67
C ARG A 68 -8.29 2.37 12.31
N TYR A 69 -7.11 2.93 12.16
CA TYR A 69 -5.89 2.39 12.75
C TYR A 69 -5.48 3.21 13.97
N ARG A 70 -5.38 2.56 15.14
CA ARG A 70 -4.83 3.19 16.35
C ARG A 70 -3.31 3.16 16.32
N VAL A 71 -2.71 4.34 16.28
CA VAL A 71 -1.27 4.55 16.05
C VAL A 71 -0.70 5.55 17.04
N ARG A 72 0.64 5.58 17.15
CA ARG A 72 1.35 6.58 17.96
C ARG A 72 1.92 7.68 17.07
N LEU A 73 1.48 8.91 17.31
CA LEU A 73 1.81 10.08 16.49
C LEU A 73 3.31 10.32 16.37
N GLU A 74 4.04 10.30 17.48
CA GLU A 74 5.49 10.58 17.48
C GLU A 74 6.27 9.57 16.64
N VAL A 75 5.87 8.30 16.66
CA VAL A 75 6.52 7.25 15.88
C VAL A 75 6.25 7.43 14.39
N LEU A 76 5.04 7.85 14.02
CA LEU A 76 4.72 8.17 12.62
C LEU A 76 5.56 9.34 12.12
N LYS A 77 5.61 10.45 12.87
CA LYS A 77 6.42 11.62 12.51
C LYS A 77 7.91 11.31 12.41
N GLN A 78 8.42 10.44 13.29
CA GLN A 78 9.83 10.05 13.28
C GLN A 78 10.19 9.20 12.05
N ASN A 79 9.28 8.35 11.59
CA ASN A 79 9.56 7.37 10.53
C ASN A 79 8.99 7.73 9.16
N SER A 80 8.20 8.80 9.06
CA SER A 80 7.59 9.28 7.82
C SER A 80 7.64 10.80 7.76
N LYS A 81 8.31 11.34 6.74
CA LYS A 81 8.33 12.80 6.52
C LYS A 81 6.96 13.33 6.11
N TYR A 82 6.18 12.53 5.38
CA TYR A 82 4.79 12.84 5.05
C TYR A 82 3.97 13.13 6.30
N PHE A 83 3.96 12.21 7.27
CA PHE A 83 3.20 12.40 8.52
C PHE A 83 3.81 13.51 9.39
N ASN A 84 5.12 13.70 9.36
CA ASN A 84 5.75 14.82 10.05
C ASN A 84 5.26 16.17 9.53
N ASN A 85 5.16 16.34 8.21
CA ASN A 85 4.70 17.58 7.60
C ASN A 85 3.20 17.78 7.82
N LEU A 86 2.39 16.74 7.61
CA LEU A 86 0.93 16.82 7.71
C LEU A 86 0.44 17.03 9.16
N LEU A 87 1.05 16.34 10.12
CA LEU A 87 0.57 16.29 11.51
C LEU A 87 1.44 17.11 12.48
N GLY A 88 2.65 17.49 12.07
CA GLY A 88 3.58 18.25 12.90
C GLY A 88 3.51 19.77 12.69
N ASP A 89 3.00 20.24 11.55
CA ASP A 89 2.89 21.67 11.24
C ASP A 89 1.45 22.17 11.46
N LEU A 90 1.31 23.22 12.27
CA LEU A 90 0.04 23.87 12.61
C LEU A 90 -0.57 24.67 11.45
N ARG A 91 0.18 24.85 10.36
CA ARG A 91 -0.34 25.42 9.11
C ARG A 91 -1.36 24.49 8.44
N PHE A 92 -1.28 23.19 8.70
CA PHE A 92 -2.26 22.22 8.22
C PHE A 92 -3.42 22.08 9.21
N SER A 93 -4.63 21.95 8.67
CA SER A 93 -5.86 21.83 9.45
C SER A 93 -5.84 20.57 10.33
N GLU A 94 -5.18 19.52 9.85
CA GLU A 94 -4.97 18.23 10.48
C GLU A 94 -4.11 18.36 11.74
N GLY A 95 -2.94 19.00 11.62
CA GLY A 95 -2.06 19.30 12.76
C GLY A 95 -2.75 20.15 13.82
N LYS A 96 -3.49 21.18 13.40
CA LYS A 96 -4.29 22.01 14.32
C LYS A 96 -5.39 21.22 15.02
N SER A 97 -6.14 20.39 14.28
CA SER A 97 -7.21 19.55 14.82
C SER A 97 -6.70 18.57 15.89
N ILE A 98 -5.53 17.96 15.66
CA ILE A 98 -4.86 17.09 16.63
C ILE A 98 -4.45 17.89 17.88
N ALA A 99 -3.83 19.05 17.73
CA ALA A 99 -3.42 19.90 18.85
C ALA A 99 -4.62 20.32 19.70
N ASP A 100 -5.71 20.75 19.07
CA ASP A 100 -6.95 21.13 19.74
C ASP A 100 -7.59 19.94 20.46
N ALA A 101 -7.54 18.73 19.88
CA ALA A 101 -8.04 17.52 20.51
C ALA A 101 -7.22 17.12 21.75
N PHE A 102 -5.89 17.22 21.68
CA PHE A 102 -5.03 16.98 22.84
C PHE A 102 -5.25 18.02 23.94
N ALA A 103 -5.47 19.29 23.59
CA ALA A 103 -5.84 20.31 24.56
C ALA A 103 -7.18 19.97 25.25
N ARG A 104 -8.20 19.52 24.50
CA ARG A 104 -9.47 19.06 25.08
C ARG A 104 -9.32 17.85 25.99
N LEU A 105 -8.44 16.90 25.66
CA LEU A 105 -8.15 15.74 26.52
C LEU A 105 -7.44 16.16 27.80
N ALA A 106 -6.48 17.09 27.71
CA ALA A 106 -5.77 17.63 28.86
C ALA A 106 -6.71 18.36 29.83
N LEU A 107 -7.69 19.12 29.31
CA LEU A 107 -8.73 19.77 30.13
C LEU A 107 -9.61 18.77 30.89
N ARG A 108 -9.76 17.54 30.38
CA ARG A 108 -10.48 16.45 31.05
C ARG A 108 -9.57 15.59 31.94
N HIS A 109 -8.29 15.95 32.07
CA HIS A 109 -7.26 15.17 32.76
C HIS A 109 -7.13 13.73 32.25
N VAL A 110 -7.41 13.50 30.96
CA VAL A 110 -7.28 12.19 30.32
C VAL A 110 -5.96 12.13 29.56
N ASN A 111 -5.15 11.11 29.83
CA ASN A 111 -3.95 10.85 29.06
C ASN A 111 -4.32 10.30 27.66
N PRO A 112 -3.86 10.92 26.55
CA PRO A 112 -4.17 10.45 25.20
C PRO A 112 -3.76 8.99 24.93
N SER A 113 -2.72 8.48 25.58
CA SER A 113 -2.30 7.08 25.38
C SER A 113 -3.24 6.06 26.05
N GLU A 114 -4.03 6.49 27.03
CA GLU A 114 -4.98 5.65 27.78
C GLU A 114 -6.44 5.93 27.38
N ALA A 115 -6.67 6.98 26.60
CA ALA A 115 -8.00 7.37 26.15
C ALA A 115 -8.68 6.26 25.31
N GLU A 116 -10.00 6.21 25.38
CA GLU A 116 -10.81 5.35 24.51
C GLU A 116 -10.75 5.85 23.05
N ALA A 117 -10.88 4.93 22.10
CA ALA A 117 -10.79 5.25 20.66
C ALA A 117 -11.75 6.38 20.22
N LYS A 118 -12.94 6.48 20.84
CA LYS A 118 -13.93 7.53 20.54
C LYS A 118 -13.48 8.95 20.91
N ASP A 119 -12.53 9.06 21.84
CA ASP A 119 -12.04 10.33 22.39
C ASP A 119 -10.73 10.80 21.73
N LEU A 120 -10.11 9.94 20.93
CA LEU A 120 -8.86 10.24 20.24
C LEU A 120 -9.07 11.15 19.02
N PRO A 121 -8.11 12.02 18.69
CA PRO A 121 -8.11 12.72 17.41
C PRO A 121 -8.10 11.75 16.24
N VAL A 122 -8.86 12.08 15.20
CA VAL A 122 -9.02 11.29 13.98
C VAL A 122 -8.47 12.05 12.80
N VAL A 123 -7.59 11.41 12.02
CA VAL A 123 -7.00 11.94 10.78
C VAL A 123 -7.56 11.16 9.61
N GLN A 124 -8.18 11.84 8.65
CA GLN A 124 -8.74 11.19 7.46
C GLN A 124 -7.65 11.02 6.39
N ILE A 125 -7.56 9.82 5.80
CA ILE A 125 -6.65 9.52 4.69
C ILE A 125 -7.46 8.83 3.60
N HIS A 126 -7.22 9.20 2.35
CA HIS A 126 -7.82 8.55 1.18
C HIS A 126 -6.72 7.86 0.38
N GLU A 127 -6.97 6.60 0.05
CA GLU A 127 -6.07 5.74 -0.71
C GLU A 127 -6.84 5.03 -1.83
N ASP A 128 -6.24 4.98 -3.01
CA ASP A 128 -6.79 4.37 -4.21
C ASP A 128 -5.84 3.31 -4.78
N ASP A 129 -6.37 2.53 -5.73
CA ASP A 129 -5.63 1.46 -6.40
C ASP A 129 -4.93 1.92 -7.69
N GLU A 130 -4.86 3.23 -7.98
CA GLU A 130 -4.32 3.73 -9.25
C GLU A 130 -2.86 3.30 -9.46
N ALA A 131 -2.03 3.43 -8.42
CA ALA A 131 -0.62 3.09 -8.47
C ALA A 131 -0.36 1.56 -8.52
N THR A 132 -1.18 0.79 -7.81
CA THR A 132 -0.90 -0.64 -7.53
C THR A 132 -1.73 -1.58 -8.40
N LYS A 133 -2.85 -1.10 -8.95
CA LYS A 133 -3.89 -1.85 -9.67
C LYS A 133 -4.23 -3.19 -8.97
N THR A 134 -4.23 -3.18 -7.64
CA THR A 134 -4.37 -4.38 -6.80
C THR A 134 -5.52 -4.20 -5.81
N ALA A 135 -6.36 -5.23 -5.68
CA ALA A 135 -7.39 -5.27 -4.65
C ALA A 135 -6.79 -5.73 -3.31
N GLY A 136 -7.30 -5.22 -2.18
CA GLY A 136 -6.84 -5.64 -0.86
C GLY A 136 -5.65 -4.85 -0.31
N GLN A 137 -5.45 -3.61 -0.78
CA GLN A 137 -4.33 -2.75 -0.37
C GLN A 137 -4.35 -2.42 1.13
N GLU A 138 -5.49 -2.54 1.79
CA GLU A 138 -5.65 -2.32 3.23
C GLU A 138 -4.71 -3.20 4.07
N ALA A 139 -4.42 -4.44 3.63
CA ALA A 139 -3.51 -5.33 4.34
C ALA A 139 -2.04 -4.85 4.26
N ALA A 140 -1.63 -4.37 3.07
CA ALA A 140 -0.30 -3.80 2.89
C ALA A 140 -0.14 -2.47 3.65
N PHE A 141 -1.19 -1.66 3.71
CA PHE A 141 -1.18 -0.42 4.49
C PHE A 141 -1.13 -0.68 6.00
N GLU A 142 -1.91 -1.65 6.50
CA GLU A 142 -1.85 -2.08 7.89
C GLU A 142 -0.44 -2.55 8.27
N ASP A 143 0.18 -3.37 7.42
CA ASP A 143 1.53 -3.87 7.64
C ASP A 143 2.61 -2.77 7.48
N LEU A 144 2.38 -1.75 6.64
CA LEU A 144 3.21 -0.53 6.63
C LEU A 144 3.20 0.13 8.00
N LEU A 145 2.02 0.37 8.58
CA LEU A 145 1.91 0.97 9.92
C LEU A 145 2.59 0.09 10.98
N ARG A 146 2.43 -1.24 10.91
CA ARG A 146 3.14 -2.16 11.80
C ARG A 146 4.66 -1.99 11.71
N ILE A 147 5.20 -1.92 10.50
CA ILE A 147 6.64 -1.73 10.29
C ILE A 147 7.13 -0.41 10.89
N LEU A 148 6.40 0.69 10.70
CA LEU A 148 6.74 1.98 11.32
C LEU A 148 6.77 1.89 12.86
N HIS A 149 5.94 1.02 13.44
CA HIS A 149 5.90 0.73 14.87
C HIS A 149 6.82 -0.42 15.30
N ALA A 150 7.75 -0.86 14.45
CA ALA A 150 8.67 -1.98 14.70
C ALA A 150 7.95 -3.29 15.09
N LYS A 151 6.77 -3.53 14.52
CA LYS A 151 5.98 -4.76 14.65
C LYS A 151 6.09 -5.62 13.40
N ASP A 152 5.84 -6.91 13.56
CA ASP A 152 5.83 -7.85 12.44
C ASP A 152 4.60 -7.72 11.56
N VAL A 153 4.80 -7.98 10.27
CA VAL A 153 3.73 -8.05 9.28
C VAL A 153 2.86 -9.28 9.51
N THR A 154 1.56 -9.15 9.24
CA THR A 154 0.60 -10.26 9.38
C THR A 154 0.30 -10.93 8.05
N THR A 155 0.48 -10.22 6.94
CA THR A 155 0.15 -10.75 5.61
C THR A 155 1.02 -11.95 5.26
N LYS A 156 0.38 -13.10 5.02
CA LYS A 156 1.01 -14.35 4.59
C LYS A 156 0.12 -15.02 3.53
N PRO A 157 0.70 -15.58 2.45
CA PRO A 157 2.12 -15.59 2.11
C PRO A 157 2.61 -14.24 1.57
N VAL A 158 3.88 -13.92 1.81
CA VAL A 158 4.54 -12.74 1.24
C VAL A 158 4.86 -13.02 -0.23
N THR A 159 4.28 -12.23 -1.13
CA THR A 159 4.49 -12.33 -2.59
C THR A 159 5.26 -11.12 -3.11
N MET A 160 5.80 -11.20 -4.34
CA MET A 160 6.44 -10.03 -4.98
C MET A 160 5.46 -8.88 -5.20
N GLN A 161 4.20 -9.18 -5.56
CA GLN A 161 3.15 -8.17 -5.73
C GLN A 161 2.85 -7.45 -4.42
N TYR A 162 2.77 -8.19 -3.30
CA TYR A 162 2.62 -7.60 -1.98
C TYR A 162 3.81 -6.66 -1.63
N LEU A 163 5.04 -7.10 -1.89
CA LEU A 163 6.22 -6.27 -1.64
C LEU A 163 6.26 -5.02 -2.52
N ALA A 164 5.85 -5.13 -3.79
CA ALA A 164 5.72 -3.98 -4.69
C ALA A 164 4.67 -2.99 -4.19
N THR A 165 3.51 -3.48 -3.76
CA THR A 165 2.45 -2.66 -3.15
C THR A 165 2.95 -1.94 -1.89
N LEU A 166 3.64 -2.68 -1.01
CA LEU A 166 4.23 -2.12 0.20
C LEU A 166 5.31 -1.06 -0.11
N ALA A 167 6.14 -1.28 -1.12
CA ALA A 167 7.18 -0.33 -1.52
C ALA A 167 6.57 0.95 -2.11
N ILE A 168 5.53 0.84 -2.95
CA ILE A 168 4.78 1.99 -3.49
C ILE A 168 4.15 2.80 -2.35
N LEU A 169 3.49 2.12 -1.41
CA LEU A 169 2.94 2.78 -0.23
C LEU A 169 4.04 3.48 0.60
N ALA A 170 5.18 2.82 0.81
CA ALA A 170 6.28 3.38 1.57
C ALA A 170 6.87 4.64 0.92
N ASP A 171 6.93 4.69 -0.41
CA ASP A 171 7.35 5.87 -1.16
C ASP A 171 6.30 7.00 -1.07
N ARG A 172 5.01 6.69 -1.29
CA ARG A 172 3.90 7.64 -1.17
C ARG A 172 3.83 8.31 0.20
N PHE A 173 4.06 7.55 1.27
CA PHE A 173 4.10 8.05 2.65
C PHE A 173 5.50 8.46 3.11
N ASP A 174 6.49 8.58 2.22
CA ASP A 174 7.87 9.00 2.48
C ASP A 174 8.48 8.33 3.73
N CYS A 175 8.42 6.99 3.72
CA CYS A 175 8.86 6.10 4.80
C CYS A 175 9.54 4.81 4.27
N ALA A 176 10.17 4.90 3.09
CA ALA A 176 10.91 3.80 2.47
C ALA A 176 12.03 3.21 3.35
N LEU A 177 12.72 4.04 4.13
CA LEU A 177 13.86 3.61 4.95
C LEU A 177 13.49 2.56 6.02
N PRO A 178 12.47 2.78 6.88
CA PRO A 178 11.97 1.75 7.80
C PRO A 178 11.60 0.43 7.10
N VAL A 179 10.93 0.52 5.95
CA VAL A 179 10.50 -0.66 5.17
C VAL A 179 11.68 -1.42 4.58
N SER A 180 12.67 -0.71 4.06
CA SER A 180 13.91 -1.31 3.55
C SER A 180 14.66 -2.08 4.65
N LYS A 181 14.82 -1.46 5.83
CA LYS A 181 15.44 -2.09 7.00
C LYS A 181 14.66 -3.35 7.43
N TYR A 182 13.33 -3.27 7.49
CA TYR A 182 12.48 -4.42 7.83
C TYR A 182 12.66 -5.58 6.84
N LEU A 183 12.68 -5.28 5.54
CA LEU A 183 12.85 -6.28 4.49
C LEU A 183 14.20 -7.01 4.59
N ILE A 184 15.27 -6.29 4.94
CA ILE A 184 16.63 -6.83 5.07
C ILE A 184 16.78 -7.64 6.37
N HIS A 185 16.39 -7.07 7.50
CA HIS A 185 16.75 -7.61 8.82
C HIS A 185 15.69 -8.57 9.39
N SER A 186 14.41 -8.23 9.23
CA SER A 186 13.30 -8.97 9.86
C SER A 186 12.72 -10.00 8.90
N LEU A 187 12.30 -9.56 7.71
CA LEU A 187 11.59 -10.44 6.78
C LEU A 187 12.52 -11.44 6.08
N LYS A 188 13.79 -11.07 5.85
CA LYS A 188 14.82 -11.89 5.17
C LYS A 188 14.30 -12.55 3.90
N TYR A 189 13.43 -11.85 3.18
CA TYR A 189 12.68 -12.42 2.06
C TYR A 189 13.62 -12.76 0.91
N ARG A 190 13.58 -14.02 0.48
CA ARG A 190 14.33 -14.49 -0.70
C ARG A 190 13.51 -14.23 -1.94
N TRP A 191 14.08 -13.47 -2.87
CA TRP A 191 13.40 -13.10 -4.09
C TRP A 191 13.22 -14.36 -4.96
N PRO A 192 12.01 -14.62 -5.48
CA PRO A 192 11.75 -15.83 -6.24
C PRO A 192 12.58 -15.84 -7.52
N ALA A 193 13.07 -17.00 -7.94
CA ALA A 193 13.75 -17.13 -9.23
C ALA A 193 12.80 -16.82 -10.38
N THR A 194 13.28 -16.13 -11.41
CA THR A 194 12.48 -15.85 -12.60
C THR A 194 12.39 -17.13 -13.44
N GLN A 195 11.16 -17.55 -13.77
CA GLN A 195 10.96 -18.69 -14.67
C GLN A 195 10.93 -18.21 -16.11
N THR A 196 11.92 -18.64 -16.89
CA THR A 196 12.00 -18.37 -18.32
C THR A 196 11.47 -19.57 -19.08
N ARG A 197 10.74 -19.34 -20.17
CA ARG A 197 10.39 -20.39 -21.13
C ARG A 197 11.19 -20.17 -22.39
N LEU A 198 11.96 -21.17 -22.78
CA LEU A 198 12.54 -21.21 -24.12
C LEU A 198 11.39 -21.59 -25.06
N SER A 199 10.90 -20.64 -25.87
CA SER A 199 10.00 -20.98 -26.96
C SER A 199 10.83 -21.58 -28.08
N ARG A 200 10.33 -22.66 -28.69
CA ARG A 200 11.09 -23.46 -29.67
C ARG A 200 11.30 -22.72 -31.00
N ASP A 201 10.43 -21.77 -31.34
CA ASP A 201 10.45 -21.04 -32.62
C ASP A 201 10.76 -19.53 -32.51
N ASP A 202 10.55 -18.89 -31.35
CA ASP A 202 10.67 -17.41 -31.21
C ASP A 202 11.80 -16.96 -30.25
N GLY A 203 12.71 -17.87 -29.90
CA GLY A 203 13.76 -17.60 -28.92
C GLY A 203 13.24 -17.51 -27.47
N PRO A 204 14.06 -17.00 -26.54
CA PRO A 204 13.72 -17.01 -25.13
C PRO A 204 12.79 -15.83 -24.80
N ALA A 205 11.50 -16.10 -24.62
CA ALA A 205 10.48 -15.10 -24.33
C ALA A 205 9.97 -15.21 -22.89
N LEU A 206 9.81 -14.08 -22.20
CA LEU A 206 9.17 -14.05 -20.90
C LEU A 206 7.66 -14.26 -21.02
N THR A 207 7.11 -15.07 -20.13
CA THR A 207 5.66 -15.04 -19.90
C THR A 207 5.29 -13.71 -19.25
N ARG A 208 4.06 -13.20 -19.47
CA ARG A 208 3.58 -11.97 -18.83
C ARG A 208 3.79 -11.97 -17.31
N ALA A 209 3.55 -13.11 -16.65
CA ALA A 209 3.75 -13.25 -15.20
C ALA A 209 5.23 -13.23 -14.78
N ALA A 210 6.15 -13.72 -15.62
CA ALA A 210 7.57 -13.66 -15.35
C ALA A 210 8.12 -12.24 -15.52
N GLU A 211 7.67 -11.53 -16.56
CA GLU A 211 7.99 -10.11 -16.78
C GLU A 211 7.43 -9.21 -15.67
N GLU A 212 6.17 -9.42 -15.29
CA GLU A 212 5.52 -8.79 -14.13
C GLU A 212 6.38 -8.94 -12.86
N ALA A 213 6.82 -10.16 -12.56
CA ALA A 213 7.66 -10.42 -11.39
C ALA A 213 9.03 -9.73 -11.48
N LEU A 214 9.65 -9.68 -12.67
CA LEU A 214 10.91 -8.96 -12.89
C LEU A 214 10.74 -7.46 -12.68
N ARG A 215 9.67 -6.89 -13.21
CA ARG A 215 9.32 -5.47 -13.07
C ARG A 215 9.06 -5.09 -11.62
N GLN A 216 8.29 -5.90 -10.89
CA GLN A 216 8.09 -5.74 -9.44
C GLN A 216 9.41 -5.80 -8.67
N LYS A 217 10.30 -6.74 -9.00
CA LYS A 217 11.65 -6.82 -8.41
C LYS A 217 12.43 -5.54 -8.65
N ILE A 218 12.49 -5.04 -9.89
CA ILE A 218 13.24 -3.82 -10.21
C ILE A 218 12.67 -2.62 -9.43
N LEU A 219 11.33 -2.44 -9.45
CA LEU A 219 10.68 -1.34 -8.75
C LEU A 219 10.93 -1.40 -7.24
N VAL A 220 10.74 -2.55 -6.60
CA VAL A 220 10.99 -2.73 -5.16
C VAL A 220 12.46 -2.42 -4.82
N SER A 221 13.38 -2.86 -5.67
CA SER A 221 14.79 -2.58 -5.51
C SER A 221 15.12 -1.09 -5.59
N TRP A 222 14.45 -0.37 -6.50
CA TRP A 222 14.66 1.06 -6.69
C TRP A 222 14.04 1.87 -5.54
N LEU A 223 12.76 1.64 -5.21
CA LEU A 223 12.04 2.39 -4.17
C LEU A 223 12.63 2.17 -2.77
N LEU A 224 13.10 0.96 -2.47
CA LEU A 224 13.64 0.62 -1.14
C LEU A 224 15.16 0.71 -1.07
N ASP A 225 15.82 1.28 -2.08
CA ASP A 225 17.28 1.41 -2.16
C ASP A 225 18.02 0.08 -1.87
N GLN A 226 17.65 -0.97 -2.62
CA GLN A 226 18.29 -2.28 -2.59
C GLN A 226 19.09 -2.54 -3.87
N PRO A 227 20.23 -1.83 -4.08
CA PRO A 227 20.96 -1.82 -5.34
C PRO A 227 21.60 -3.16 -5.69
N LEU A 228 21.86 -4.05 -4.73
CA LEU A 228 22.47 -5.35 -5.03
C LEU A 228 21.52 -6.34 -5.74
N LYS A 229 20.20 -6.11 -5.63
CA LYS A 229 19.19 -7.00 -6.22
C LYS A 229 18.69 -6.51 -7.58
N MET A 230 18.90 -5.23 -7.88
CA MET A 230 18.42 -4.59 -9.10
C MET A 230 19.11 -5.12 -10.39
N PRO A 231 20.46 -5.21 -10.47
CA PRO A 231 21.15 -5.51 -11.73
C PRO A 231 20.79 -6.86 -12.32
N ALA A 232 20.56 -7.88 -11.48
CA ALA A 232 20.16 -9.21 -11.93
C ALA A 232 18.79 -9.17 -12.62
N ALA A 233 17.79 -8.53 -11.99
CA ALA A 233 16.45 -8.42 -12.54
C ALA A 233 16.41 -7.55 -13.81
N THR A 234 17.14 -6.42 -13.81
CA THR A 234 17.25 -5.56 -15.01
C THR A 234 17.95 -6.28 -16.16
N ARG A 235 19.05 -7.00 -15.89
CA ARG A 235 19.75 -7.79 -16.91
C ARG A 235 18.86 -8.86 -17.51
N GLU A 236 18.11 -9.60 -16.68
CA GLU A 236 17.17 -10.62 -17.15
C GLU A 236 16.08 -10.00 -18.04
N LEU A 237 15.49 -8.87 -17.64
CA LEU A 237 14.50 -8.17 -18.45
C LEU A 237 15.07 -7.74 -19.81
N ILE A 238 16.32 -7.24 -19.84
CA ILE A 238 16.98 -6.85 -21.08
C ILE A 238 17.30 -8.04 -21.98
N MET A 239 17.77 -9.15 -21.40
CA MET A 239 18.15 -10.33 -22.17
C MET A 239 16.97 -11.03 -22.83
N TYR A 240 15.83 -11.10 -22.14
CA TYR A 240 14.65 -11.79 -22.63
C TYR A 240 13.64 -10.88 -23.33
N GLY A 241 13.88 -9.56 -23.28
CA GLY A 241 13.02 -8.55 -23.86
C GLY A 241 11.78 -8.26 -23.01
N SER A 242 11.25 -7.05 -23.19
CA SER A 242 9.97 -6.63 -22.63
C SER A 242 8.88 -6.65 -23.71
N ARG A 243 7.66 -6.99 -23.31
CA ARG A 243 6.47 -6.86 -24.17
C ARG A 243 6.20 -5.40 -24.54
N LYS A 244 6.62 -4.44 -23.71
CA LYS A 244 6.55 -2.99 -24.03
C LYS A 244 7.51 -2.57 -25.16
N TRP A 245 8.48 -3.41 -25.53
CA TRP A 245 9.42 -3.09 -26.61
C TRP A 245 8.95 -3.59 -27.98
N SER A 246 7.89 -4.39 -28.03
CA SER A 246 7.35 -4.91 -29.28
C SER A 246 6.59 -3.81 -30.04
N ALA A 247 6.83 -3.70 -31.35
CA ALA A 247 6.14 -2.75 -32.23
C ALA A 247 4.61 -2.98 -32.34
N LEU A 248 4.13 -4.12 -31.82
CA LEU A 248 2.71 -4.50 -31.78
C LEU A 248 2.08 -4.27 -30.39
N HIS A 249 2.73 -3.51 -29.51
CA HIS A 249 2.15 -3.20 -28.22
C HIS A 249 0.93 -2.28 -28.42
N ASP A 250 -0.25 -2.78 -28.04
CA ASP A 250 -1.50 -2.04 -28.13
C ASP A 250 -1.50 -0.95 -27.04
N ASP A 251 -1.49 0.32 -27.44
CA ASP A 251 -1.35 1.48 -26.54
C ASP A 251 -2.48 1.53 -25.47
N GLU A 252 -3.63 0.90 -25.74
CA GLU A 252 -4.72 0.76 -24.76
C GLU A 252 -4.39 -0.19 -23.60
N GLU A 253 -3.58 -1.24 -23.81
CA GLU A 253 -3.12 -2.13 -22.73
C GLU A 253 -1.97 -1.47 -21.91
N ALA A 254 -1.29 -0.48 -22.49
CA ALA A 254 -0.19 0.26 -21.87
C ALA A 254 -0.66 1.29 -20.83
N ALA A 255 -1.83 1.89 -21.01
CA ALA A 255 -2.31 3.02 -20.21
C ALA A 255 -2.93 2.63 -18.84
N ASP A 256 -3.28 1.36 -18.61
CA ASP A 256 -3.97 0.91 -17.39
C ASP A 256 -3.13 -0.06 -16.52
N GLY A 257 -1.81 -0.07 -16.71
CA GLY A 257 -0.87 -0.90 -15.96
C GLY A 257 -0.61 -0.39 -14.53
N ALA A 258 -0.21 -1.30 -13.63
CA ALA A 258 0.35 -0.92 -12.33
C ALA A 258 1.71 -0.23 -12.51
N MET A 259 2.14 0.57 -11.53
CA MET A 259 3.36 1.40 -11.63
C MET A 259 4.63 0.63 -12.01
N TRP A 260 4.78 -0.63 -11.62
CA TRP A 260 5.96 -1.42 -12.01
C TRP A 260 6.01 -1.71 -13.53
N TRP A 261 4.92 -1.50 -14.27
CA TRP A 261 4.96 -1.54 -15.73
C TRP A 261 5.62 -0.31 -16.35
N ASP A 262 5.81 0.78 -15.61
CA ASP A 262 6.44 2.03 -16.06
C ASP A 262 7.61 2.36 -15.14
N LEU A 263 8.71 1.63 -15.30
CA LEU A 263 9.87 1.76 -14.42
C LEU A 263 10.50 3.17 -14.50
N PRO A 264 10.89 3.75 -13.35
CA PRO A 264 11.41 5.12 -13.26
C PRO A 264 12.79 5.29 -13.90
N ASP A 265 13.25 6.54 -14.01
CA ASP A 265 14.60 6.96 -14.42
C ASP A 265 15.11 6.41 -15.76
N GLY A 266 14.19 5.99 -16.63
CA GLY A 266 14.57 5.37 -17.89
C GLY A 266 15.36 4.08 -17.70
N LEU A 267 15.10 3.33 -16.62
CA LEU A 267 15.70 2.00 -16.38
C LEU A 267 15.44 1.01 -17.53
N GLU A 268 14.42 1.26 -18.35
CA GLU A 268 14.07 0.49 -19.55
C GLU A 268 14.62 1.10 -20.86
N LEU A 269 15.24 2.29 -20.81
CA LEU A 269 15.71 3.02 -21.98
C LEU A 269 17.12 2.56 -22.38
N SER A 270 17.19 1.51 -23.19
CA SER A 270 18.43 1.09 -23.83
C SER A 270 18.76 1.86 -25.12
N THR A 271 17.88 2.74 -25.61
CA THR A 271 18.11 3.49 -26.88
C THR A 271 18.08 5.02 -26.70
N PRO A 272 19.00 5.77 -27.37
CA PRO A 272 19.18 7.21 -27.18
C PRO A 272 17.98 8.08 -27.59
N VAL A 273 17.11 7.62 -28.51
CA VAL A 273 15.94 8.37 -28.98
C VAL A 273 14.92 8.62 -27.87
N HIS A 274 14.78 7.70 -26.91
CA HIS A 274 13.82 7.84 -25.82
C HIS A 274 14.33 8.69 -24.65
N ARG A 275 15.63 9.02 -24.60
CA ARG A 275 16.23 9.86 -23.55
C ARG A 275 15.81 11.33 -23.66
N GLU A 276 15.52 11.81 -24.87
CA GLU A 276 15.16 13.20 -25.12
C GLU A 276 13.74 13.54 -24.58
N HIS A 277 12.80 12.60 -24.69
CA HIS A 277 11.40 12.81 -24.31
C HIS A 277 11.15 12.80 -22.79
N HIS A 278 11.94 12.06 -22.01
CA HIS A 278 11.69 11.89 -20.56
C HIS A 278 12.20 13.07 -19.70
N ARG A 279 13.12 13.90 -20.23
CA ARG A 279 13.67 15.08 -19.52
C ARG A 279 12.59 16.13 -19.20
N ILE A 280 11.44 16.05 -19.86
CA ILE A 280 10.34 17.02 -19.75
C ILE A 280 9.30 16.62 -18.68
N ARG A 281 9.31 15.36 -18.19
CA ARG A 281 8.24 14.81 -17.34
C ARG A 281 8.60 14.53 -15.87
N SER A 282 9.85 14.73 -15.45
CA SER A 282 10.28 14.47 -14.08
C SER A 282 9.87 15.61 -13.13
N ALA A 283 8.62 15.60 -12.69
CA ALA A 283 8.15 16.31 -11.50
C ALA A 283 7.91 15.29 -10.37
N PRO A 284 8.14 15.65 -9.09
CA PRO A 284 7.75 14.80 -7.96
C PRO A 284 6.24 14.52 -7.99
N PHE A 285 5.87 13.30 -7.57
CA PHE A 285 4.49 12.81 -7.60
C PHE A 285 3.53 13.72 -6.79
N PRO A 286 2.28 13.88 -7.24
CA PRO A 286 1.31 14.68 -6.52
C PRO A 286 1.04 14.06 -5.14
N PRO A 287 0.99 14.87 -4.06
CA PRO A 287 0.57 14.39 -2.75
C PRO A 287 -0.88 13.90 -2.78
N ALA A 288 -1.23 12.97 -1.88
CA ALA A 288 -2.59 12.46 -1.71
C ALA A 288 -3.63 13.60 -1.69
N VAL A 289 -4.70 13.46 -2.47
CA VAL A 289 -5.75 14.47 -2.57
C VAL A 289 -6.60 14.44 -1.30
N LEU A 290 -6.49 15.47 -0.47
CA LEU A 290 -7.35 15.69 0.69
C LEU A 290 -8.64 16.39 0.26
N VAL A 291 -9.78 15.73 0.47
CA VAL A 291 -11.10 16.39 0.39
C VAL A 291 -11.40 17.02 1.75
N SER A 292 -11.27 18.35 1.81
CA SER A 292 -11.73 19.14 2.95
C SER A 292 -13.26 19.11 3.00
N CYS A 293 -13.83 18.29 3.90
CA CYS A 293 -15.23 18.44 4.27
C CYS A 293 -15.32 19.49 5.38
N ALA A 294 -15.65 20.72 4.98
CA ALA A 294 -16.22 21.70 5.89
C ALA A 294 -17.56 21.13 6.39
N ALA A 295 -17.63 20.80 7.68
CA ALA A 295 -18.90 20.52 8.34
C ALA A 295 -19.63 21.84 8.58
N VAL A 296 -20.86 21.93 8.07
CA VAL A 296 -21.91 22.86 8.51
C VAL A 296 -22.66 22.22 9.67
#